data_AF-A0A9X2ZUL8-F1
#
_entry.id   AF-A0A9X2ZUL8-F1
#
_cell.length_a   1.000
_cell.length_b   1.000
_cell.length_c   1.000
_cell.angle_alpha   90.00
_cell.angle_beta   90.00
_cell.angle_gamma   90.00
#
_symmetry.space_group_name_H-M   'P 1'
#
loop_
_entity.id
_entity.type
_entity.pdbx_description
1 polymer ?
#
loop_
_entity_poly.entity_id
_entity_poly.type
_entity_poly.pdbx_seq_one_letter_code
_entity_poly.pdbx_strand_id
1 'polypeptide(L)'
;MDTSTIPALSQRLQALFSEEASVRLAYVFGSQVSGKTGPLSDLDVGVLVTDSCLDDPMACRARLAHKVRSCADLDEVDLVLLNQTPIELAYHVIADGERVYEATRATRVEYEAYVLGRYGDFLPTLRAQREQILSESTNDRIQWYREALGRTERTLTALTSASGESKN
;
A
#
# COMPACT_ATOMS: atom_id res chain seq x y z
N MET A 1 -21.05 -6.42 7.81
CA MET A 1 -20.19 -7.57 8.15
C MET A 1 -19.96 -7.54 9.63
N ASP A 2 -20.24 -8.65 10.33
CA ASP A 2 -20.19 -8.74 11.79
C ASP A 2 -18.79 -8.41 12.33
N THR A 3 -18.73 -7.45 13.26
CA THR A 3 -17.54 -7.08 14.03
C THR A 3 -17.00 -8.21 14.93
N SER A 4 -17.68 -9.37 14.95
CA SER A 4 -17.31 -10.55 15.75
C SER A 4 -16.30 -11.48 15.05
N THR A 5 -15.96 -11.25 13.77
CA THR A 5 -15.14 -12.18 12.98
C THR A 5 -13.64 -11.91 13.09
N ILE A 6 -13.23 -10.64 13.28
CA ILE A 6 -11.81 -10.24 13.34
C ILE A 6 -11.09 -10.86 14.55
N PRO A 7 -11.64 -10.83 15.79
CA PRO A 7 -10.96 -11.40 16.94
C PRO A 7 -10.73 -12.92 16.82
N ALA A 8 -11.70 -13.63 16.24
CA ALA A 8 -11.62 -15.07 16.03
C ALA A 8 -10.55 -15.44 14.97
N LEU A 9 -10.42 -14.63 13.92
CA LEU A 9 -9.38 -14.80 12.91
C LEU A 9 -7.99 -14.50 13.48
N SER A 10 -7.84 -13.39 14.20
CA SER A 10 -6.57 -13.03 14.86
C SER A 10 -6.08 -14.15 15.80
N GLN A 11 -6.99 -14.80 16.53
CA GLN A 11 -6.63 -15.92 17.41
C GLN A 11 -6.17 -17.17 16.64
N ARG A 12 -6.82 -17.51 15.53
CA ARG A 12 -6.41 -18.63 14.65
C ARG A 12 -5.03 -18.39 14.05
N LEU A 13 -4.79 -17.17 13.56
CA LEU A 13 -3.51 -16.75 13.01
C LEU A 13 -2.41 -16.74 14.07
N GLN A 14 -2.71 -16.27 15.28
CA GLN A 14 -1.78 -16.32 16.40
C GLN A 14 -1.35 -17.75 16.72
N ALA A 15 -2.31 -18.69 16.78
CA ALA A 15 -2.01 -20.10 17.02
C ALA A 15 -1.13 -20.67 15.91
N LEU A 16 -1.48 -20.42 14.64
CA LEU A 16 -0.67 -20.85 13.49
C LEU A 16 0.77 -20.34 13.60
N PHE A 17 0.97 -19.04 13.79
CA PHE A 17 2.32 -18.46 13.82
C PHE A 17 3.12 -18.85 15.06
N SER A 18 2.46 -19.23 16.17
CA SER A 18 3.14 -19.74 17.36
C SER A 18 3.79 -21.12 17.13
N GLU A 19 3.26 -21.91 16.19
CA GLU A 19 3.83 -23.20 15.78
C GLU A 19 4.91 -23.05 14.69
N GLU A 20 4.97 -21.90 14.02
CA GLU A 20 5.96 -21.61 12.99
C GLU A 20 7.22 -20.97 13.59
N ALA A 21 8.22 -21.79 13.91
CA ALA A 21 9.52 -21.31 14.41
C ALA A 21 10.23 -20.32 13.46
N SER A 22 9.88 -20.31 12.17
CA SER A 22 10.41 -19.36 11.20
C SER A 22 9.80 -17.95 11.30
N VAL A 23 8.70 -17.76 12.03
CA VAL A 23 7.98 -16.49 12.12
C VAL A 23 8.32 -15.79 13.43
N ARG A 24 8.67 -14.50 13.36
CA ARG A 24 9.05 -13.69 14.52
C ARG A 24 8.04 -12.60 14.87
N LEU A 25 7.32 -12.11 13.87
CA LEU A 25 6.35 -11.03 14.01
C LEU A 25 5.37 -11.14 12.85
N ALA A 26 4.07 -10.92 13.09
CA ALA A 26 3.07 -10.89 12.05
C ALA A 26 2.03 -9.80 12.30
N TYR A 27 1.64 -9.13 11.22
CA TYR A 27 0.59 -8.12 11.17
C TYR A 27 -0.40 -8.48 10.09
N VAL A 28 -1.67 -8.20 10.35
CA VAL A 28 -2.70 -8.09 9.31
C VAL A 28 -2.83 -6.62 8.96
N PHE A 29 -2.81 -6.28 7.69
CA PHE A 29 -2.94 -4.88 7.24
C PHE A 29 -3.92 -4.78 6.07
N GLY A 30 -4.02 -3.59 5.47
CA GLY A 30 -4.84 -3.39 4.28
C GLY A 30 -6.32 -3.14 4.58
N SER A 31 -7.16 -3.39 3.57
CA SER A 31 -8.55 -2.91 3.51
C SER A 31 -9.45 -3.45 4.63
N GLN A 32 -9.12 -4.61 5.21
CA GLN A 32 -9.82 -5.24 6.33
C GLN A 32 -9.67 -4.46 7.64
N VAL A 33 -8.53 -3.78 7.86
CA VAL A 33 -8.30 -2.98 9.07
C VAL A 33 -9.00 -1.62 8.97
N SER A 34 -9.24 -1.12 7.75
CA SER A 34 -9.86 0.20 7.50
C SER A 34 -11.41 0.19 7.47
N GLY A 35 -12.08 -0.95 7.68
CA GLY A 35 -13.55 -1.02 7.83
C GLY A 35 -14.36 -0.77 6.55
N LYS A 36 -13.78 -0.95 5.36
CA LYS A 36 -14.45 -0.78 4.07
C LYS A 36 -14.52 -2.12 3.32
N THR A 37 -15.49 -2.97 3.62
CA THR A 37 -15.52 -4.32 3.06
C THR A 37 -16.72 -4.55 2.13
N GLY A 38 -16.43 -4.89 0.88
CA GLY A 38 -17.32 -5.62 -0.03
C GLY A 38 -17.01 -7.13 -0.01
N PRO A 39 -17.86 -8.01 -0.60
CA PRO A 39 -17.92 -9.44 -0.27
C PRO A 39 -16.88 -10.37 -0.91
N LEU A 40 -15.89 -9.84 -1.64
CA LEU A 40 -14.84 -10.65 -2.25
C LEU A 40 -13.47 -10.07 -1.90
N SER A 41 -12.72 -10.80 -1.08
CA SER A 41 -11.25 -10.87 -1.03
C SER A 41 -10.43 -9.85 -0.22
N ASP A 42 -9.22 -10.34 0.08
CA ASP A 42 -7.95 -9.65 0.42
C ASP A 42 -7.62 -9.53 1.92
N LEU A 43 -7.21 -10.65 2.52
CA LEU A 43 -6.46 -10.64 3.78
C LEU A 43 -4.97 -10.40 3.48
N ASP A 44 -4.48 -9.19 3.75
CA ASP A 44 -3.07 -8.85 3.62
C ASP A 44 -2.32 -9.15 4.91
N VAL A 45 -1.26 -9.96 4.83
CA VAL A 45 -0.48 -10.39 5.99
C VAL A 45 1.00 -10.10 5.80
N GLY A 46 1.57 -9.33 6.73
CA GLY A 46 2.98 -8.99 6.77
C GLY A 46 3.68 -9.84 7.81
N VAL A 47 4.67 -10.63 7.38
CA VAL A 47 5.39 -11.55 8.27
C VAL A 47 6.88 -11.26 8.29
N LEU A 48 7.44 -11.05 9.48
CA LEU A 48 8.88 -11.03 9.72
C LEU A 48 9.34 -12.45 9.99
N VAL A 49 10.29 -12.92 9.19
CA VAL A 49 10.80 -14.30 9.24
C VAL A 49 12.27 -14.36 9.66
N THR A 50 12.71 -15.54 10.06
CA THR A 50 14.12 -15.87 10.34
C THR A 50 14.95 -15.98 9.06
N ASP A 51 16.27 -15.88 9.19
CA ASP A 51 17.21 -15.96 8.06
C ASP A 51 17.10 -17.28 7.27
N SER A 52 16.74 -18.38 7.93
CA SER A 52 16.47 -19.66 7.26
C SER A 52 15.34 -19.60 6.23
N CYS A 53 14.39 -18.67 6.39
CA CYS A 53 13.35 -18.44 5.40
C CYS A 53 13.80 -17.50 4.28
N LEU A 54 14.92 -16.79 4.46
CA LEU A 54 15.51 -15.91 3.46
C LEU A 54 16.43 -16.63 2.49
N ASP A 55 16.83 -17.88 2.79
CA ASP A 55 17.56 -18.74 1.86
C ASP A 55 16.72 -19.07 0.61
N ASP A 56 15.41 -19.30 0.79
CA ASP A 56 14.42 -19.39 -0.30
C ASP A 56 13.15 -18.60 0.07
N PRO A 57 13.17 -17.27 -0.17
CA PRO A 57 12.06 -16.39 0.20
C PRO A 57 10.77 -16.73 -0.55
N MET A 58 10.86 -17.19 -1.79
CA MET A 58 9.69 -17.52 -2.60
C MET A 58 8.98 -18.75 -2.06
N ALA A 59 9.72 -19.82 -1.77
CA ALA A 59 9.14 -21.03 -1.18
C ALA A 59 8.63 -20.77 0.24
N CYS A 60 9.36 -20.00 1.06
CA CYS A 60 8.88 -19.63 2.39
C CYS A 60 7.57 -18.84 2.31
N ARG A 61 7.50 -17.82 1.45
CA ARG A 61 6.29 -17.02 1.23
C ARG A 61 5.11 -17.88 0.79
N ALA A 62 5.29 -18.74 -0.22
CA ALA A 62 4.24 -19.63 -0.72
C ALA A 62 3.75 -20.61 0.35
N ARG A 63 4.66 -21.19 1.13
CA ARG A 63 4.33 -22.11 2.24
C ARG A 63 3.52 -21.41 3.33
N LEU A 64 3.96 -20.23 3.77
CA LEU A 64 3.25 -19.46 4.79
C LEU A 64 1.90 -18.97 4.26
N ALA A 65 1.82 -18.50 3.01
CA ALA A 65 0.57 -18.06 2.39
C ALA A 65 -0.45 -19.19 2.32
N HIS A 66 -0.03 -20.39 1.92
CA HIS A 66 -0.89 -21.57 1.93
C HIS A 66 -1.40 -21.90 3.34
N LYS A 67 -0.53 -21.88 4.34
CA LYS A 67 -0.91 -22.13 5.74
C LYS A 67 -1.92 -21.10 6.25
N VAL A 68 -1.68 -19.81 5.98
CA VAL A 68 -2.60 -18.73 6.35
C VAL A 68 -3.94 -18.88 5.63
N ARG A 69 -3.94 -19.19 4.33
CA ARG A 69 -5.17 -19.43 3.56
C ARG A 69 -6.01 -20.56 4.16
N SER A 70 -5.40 -21.72 4.41
CA SER A 70 -6.08 -22.85 5.07
C SER A 70 -6.56 -22.51 6.48
N CYS A 71 -5.76 -21.72 7.21
CA CYS A 71 -6.08 -21.29 8.57
C CYS A 71 -7.14 -20.19 8.61
N ALA A 72 -7.36 -19.41 7.55
CA ALA A 72 -8.35 -18.34 7.51
C ALA A 72 -9.67 -18.80 6.88
N ASP A 73 -9.66 -19.88 6.10
CA ASP A 73 -10.77 -20.33 5.23
C ASP A 73 -11.16 -19.24 4.21
N LEU A 74 -10.14 -18.64 3.58
CA LEU A 74 -10.27 -17.59 2.58
C LEU A 74 -9.79 -18.08 1.21
N ASP A 75 -10.37 -17.51 0.15
CA ASP A 75 -9.98 -17.84 -1.22
C ASP A 75 -8.64 -17.21 -1.63
N GLU A 76 -8.31 -16.04 -1.08
CA GLU A 76 -7.12 -15.28 -1.45
C GLU A 76 -6.50 -14.58 -0.22
N VAL A 77 -5.17 -14.65 -0.14
CA VAL A 77 -4.33 -14.07 0.92
C VAL A 77 -3.09 -13.52 0.24
N ASP A 78 -2.80 -12.23 0.41
CA ASP A 78 -1.51 -11.67 0.02
C ASP A 78 -0.56 -11.69 1.22
N LEU A 79 0.52 -12.47 1.11
CA LEU A 79 1.54 -12.56 2.14
C LEU A 79 2.81 -11.87 1.65
N VAL A 80 3.27 -10.90 2.44
CA VAL A 80 4.52 -10.18 2.22
C VAL A 80 5.54 -10.49 3.32
N LEU A 81 6.79 -10.67 2.91
CA LEU A 81 7.91 -10.85 3.82
C LEU A 81 8.46 -9.47 4.22
N LEU A 82 8.28 -9.11 5.48
CA LEU A 82 8.68 -7.82 6.03
C LEU A 82 10.19 -7.58 5.93
N ASN A 83 10.99 -8.64 5.90
CA ASN A 83 12.44 -8.59 5.70
C ASN A 83 12.85 -7.97 4.35
N GLN A 84 11.99 -8.06 3.32
CA GLN A 84 12.31 -7.66 1.93
C GLN A 84 11.33 -6.62 1.37
N THR A 85 10.42 -6.15 2.21
CA THR A 85 9.36 -5.22 1.80
C THR A 85 9.93 -3.81 1.64
N PRO A 86 9.52 -3.04 0.61
CA PRO A 86 9.87 -1.63 0.49
C PRO A 86 9.52 -0.85 1.76
N ILE A 87 10.32 0.15 2.08
CA ILE A 87 10.23 0.82 3.39
C ILE A 87 8.89 1.54 3.59
N GLU A 88 8.26 2.00 2.52
CA GLU A 88 6.95 2.64 2.57
C GLU A 88 5.88 1.63 2.98
N LEU A 89 5.88 0.44 2.38
CA LEU A 89 4.93 -0.62 2.74
C LEU A 89 5.20 -1.12 4.15
N ALA A 90 6.47 -1.34 4.53
CA ALA A 90 6.82 -1.73 5.90
C ALA A 90 6.32 -0.72 6.94
N TYR A 91 6.43 0.59 6.64
CA TYR A 91 5.87 1.65 7.48
C TYR A 91 4.34 1.56 7.58
N HIS A 92 3.65 1.39 6.44
CA HIS A 92 2.19 1.20 6.45
C HIS A 92 1.75 -0.01 7.27
N VAL A 93 2.48 -1.13 7.20
CA VAL A 93 2.17 -2.32 8.00
C VAL A 93 2.24 -2.03 9.49
N ILE A 94 3.27 -1.33 9.97
CA ILE A 94 3.42 -1.05 11.41
C ILE A 94 2.55 0.10 11.90
N ALA A 95 2.20 1.05 11.02
CA ALA A 95 1.41 2.23 11.37
C ALA A 95 -0.09 1.94 11.39
N ASP A 96 -0.56 1.20 10.38
CA ASP A 96 -1.99 0.98 10.14
C ASP A 96 -2.42 -0.49 10.37
N GLY A 97 -1.48 -1.42 10.52
CA GLY A 97 -1.77 -2.85 10.68
C GLY A 97 -2.11 -3.28 12.11
N GLU A 98 -2.89 -4.35 12.23
CA GLU A 98 -3.17 -5.04 13.48
C GLU A 98 -2.15 -6.16 13.71
N ARG A 99 -1.43 -6.09 14.83
CA ARG A 99 -0.48 -7.14 15.22
C ARG A 99 -1.21 -8.40 15.66
N VAL A 100 -0.97 -9.51 14.96
CA VAL A 100 -1.58 -10.82 15.28
C VAL A 100 -0.62 -11.78 15.99
N TYR A 101 0.70 -11.59 15.85
CA TYR A 101 1.69 -12.42 16.54
C TYR A 101 3.00 -11.68 16.77
N GLU A 102 3.63 -11.90 17.93
CA GLU A 102 5.02 -11.52 18.21
C GLU A 102 5.71 -12.64 18.98
N ALA A 103 6.91 -13.05 18.56
CA ALA A 103 7.70 -14.05 19.28
C ALA A 103 8.28 -13.47 20.58
N THR A 104 8.80 -12.25 20.51
CA THR A 104 9.23 -11.48 21.69
C THR A 104 8.92 -10.00 21.51
N ARG A 105 8.69 -9.29 22.62
CA ARG A 105 8.53 -7.83 22.61
C ARG A 105 9.77 -7.12 22.04
N ALA A 106 10.97 -7.66 22.31
CA ALA A 106 12.22 -7.10 21.79
C ALA A 106 12.26 -7.12 20.26
N THR A 107 11.92 -8.26 19.65
CA THR A 107 11.85 -8.40 18.18
C THR A 107 10.92 -7.37 17.55
N ARG A 108 9.74 -7.14 18.15
CA ARG A 108 8.82 -6.12 17.66
C ARG A 108 9.42 -4.71 17.76
N VAL A 109 9.92 -4.34 18.93
CA VAL A 109 10.46 -2.99 19.17
C VAL A 109 11.65 -2.71 18.26
N GLU A 110 12.56 -3.68 18.08
CA GLU A 110 13.71 -3.55 17.18
C GLU A 110 13.27 -3.35 15.72
N TYR A 111 12.30 -4.16 15.25
CA TYR A 111 11.79 -4.04 13.89
C TYR A 111 11.05 -2.73 13.66
N GLU A 112 10.13 -2.33 14.55
CA GLU A 112 9.39 -1.07 14.46
C GLU A 112 10.36 0.14 14.49
N ALA A 113 11.36 0.13 15.36
CA ALA A 113 12.38 1.18 15.41
C ALA A 113 13.22 1.25 14.13
N TYR A 114 13.61 0.09 13.58
CA TYR A 114 14.29 0.01 12.29
C TYR A 114 13.46 0.64 11.17
N VAL A 115 12.18 0.27 11.06
CA VAL A 115 11.28 0.79 10.03
C VAL A 115 11.09 2.31 10.20
N LEU A 116 10.81 2.79 11.41
CA LEU A 116 10.62 4.22 11.68
C LEU A 116 11.87 5.05 11.33
N GLY A 117 13.06 4.56 11.66
CA GLY A 117 14.32 5.22 11.32
C GLY A 117 14.54 5.30 9.81
N ARG A 118 14.41 4.17 9.11
CA ARG A 118 14.61 4.10 7.65
C ARG A 118 13.56 4.88 6.87
N TYR A 119 12.31 4.87 7.31
CA TYR A 119 11.25 5.68 6.72
C TYR A 119 11.52 7.16 6.95
N GLY A 120 11.95 7.55 8.15
CA GLY A 120 12.36 8.91 8.49
C GLY A 120 13.45 9.45 7.56
N ASP A 121 14.49 8.66 7.30
CA ASP A 121 15.57 8.99 6.36
C ASP A 121 15.04 9.17 4.91
N PHE A 122 13.98 8.45 4.56
CA PHE A 122 13.42 8.42 3.20
C PHE A 122 12.35 9.51 2.96
N LEU A 123 11.76 10.07 4.02
CA LEU A 123 10.74 11.12 3.94
C LEU A 123 11.13 12.34 3.07
N PRO A 124 12.37 12.88 3.12
CA PRO A 124 12.76 13.99 2.26
C PRO A 124 12.64 13.66 0.76
N THR A 125 13.04 12.44 0.37
CA THR A 125 12.94 11.95 -1.02
C THR A 125 11.48 11.86 -1.47
N LEU A 126 10.61 11.29 -0.64
CA LEU A 126 9.17 11.20 -0.92
C LEU A 126 8.52 12.58 -1.10
N ARG A 127 8.91 13.54 -0.26
CA ARG A 127 8.40 14.92 -0.35
C ARG A 127 8.83 15.58 -1.66
N ALA A 128 10.09 15.44 -2.05
CA ALA A 128 10.61 15.98 -3.30
C ALA A 128 9.91 15.37 -4.52
N GLN A 129 9.74 14.04 -4.55
CA GLN A 129 9.01 13.34 -5.62
C GLN A 129 7.55 13.81 -5.72
N ARG A 130 6.87 13.96 -4.57
CA ARG A 130 5.49 14.46 -4.53
C ARG A 130 5.40 15.87 -5.08
N GLU A 131 6.32 16.75 -4.71
CA GLU A 131 6.36 18.12 -5.20
C GLU A 131 6.59 18.18 -6.72
N GLN A 132 7.49 17.34 -7.24
CA GLN A 132 7.73 17.22 -8.68
C GLN A 132 6.46 16.78 -9.44
N ILE A 133 5.80 15.71 -9.00
CA ILE A 133 4.55 15.21 -9.63
C ILE A 133 3.46 16.29 -9.62
N LEU A 134 3.30 17.01 -8.51
CA LEU A 134 2.33 18.10 -8.42
C LEU A 134 2.70 19.28 -9.33
N SER A 135 3.99 19.59 -9.47
CA SER A 135 4.48 20.64 -10.36
C SER A 135 4.30 20.31 -11.84
N GLU A 136 4.55 19.06 -12.25
CA GLU A 136 4.38 18.55 -13.62
C GLU A 136 2.89 18.47 -14.01
N SER A 137 2.04 17.93 -13.12
CA SER A 137 0.57 17.90 -13.24
C SER A 137 -0.04 19.29 -13.49
N THR A 138 0.52 20.30 -12.81
CA THR A 138 0.08 21.70 -12.93
C THR A 138 0.55 22.30 -14.25
N ASN A 139 1.79 22.03 -14.67
CA ASN A 139 2.36 22.62 -15.89
C ASN A 139 1.72 22.06 -17.17
N ASP A 140 1.57 20.75 -17.29
CA ASP A 140 1.08 20.11 -18.52
C ASP A 140 -0.40 20.42 -18.77
N ARG A 141 -1.23 20.42 -17.72
CA ARG A 141 -2.65 20.77 -17.84
C ARG A 141 -2.87 22.25 -18.12
N ILE A 142 -2.09 23.15 -17.50
CA ILE A 142 -2.19 24.60 -17.76
C ILE A 142 -1.71 24.92 -19.18
N GLN A 143 -0.63 24.27 -19.65
CA GLN A 143 -0.10 24.45 -21.00
C GLN A 143 -1.13 24.01 -22.06
N TRP A 144 -1.72 22.82 -21.89
CA TRP A 144 -2.77 22.31 -22.79
C TRP A 144 -4.00 23.22 -22.81
N TYR A 145 -4.43 23.73 -21.65
CA TYR A 145 -5.57 24.65 -21.57
C TYR A 145 -5.28 26.00 -22.26
N ARG A 146 -4.06 26.54 -22.08
CA ARG A 146 -3.61 27.78 -22.72
C ARG A 146 -3.56 27.64 -24.24
N GLU A 147 -3.06 26.51 -24.75
CA GLU A 147 -3.00 26.23 -26.19
C GLU A 147 -4.38 25.95 -26.80
N ALA A 148 -5.25 25.22 -26.09
CA ALA A 148 -6.61 24.94 -26.54
C ALA A 148 -7.46 26.22 -26.61
N LEU A 149 -7.43 27.07 -25.58
CA LEU A 149 -8.13 28.37 -25.59
C LEU A 149 -7.58 29.30 -26.68
N GLY A 150 -6.26 29.39 -26.82
CA GLY A 150 -5.63 30.22 -27.84
C GLY A 150 -5.97 29.79 -29.27
N ARG A 151 -6.33 28.52 -29.52
CA ARG A 151 -6.87 28.08 -30.82
C ARG A 151 -8.31 28.54 -31.01
N THR A 152 -9.16 28.43 -29.98
CA THR A 152 -10.57 28.86 -30.05
C THR A 152 -10.74 30.38 -30.17
N GLU A 153 -9.89 31.18 -29.50
CA GLU A 153 -9.92 32.64 -29.58
C GLU A 153 -9.52 33.13 -30.99
N ARG A 154 -8.53 32.50 -31.62
CA ARG A 154 -8.14 32.83 -33.00
C ARG A 154 -9.26 32.53 -33.99
N THR A 155 -9.98 31.43 -33.82
CA THR A 155 -11.13 31.11 -34.68
C THR A 155 -12.31 32.05 -34.46
N LEU A 156 -12.60 32.43 -33.22
CA LEU A 156 -13.66 33.39 -32.90
C LEU A 156 -13.32 34.78 -33.45
N THR A 157 -12.07 35.21 -33.32
CA THR A 157 -11.60 36.50 -33.84
C THR A 157 -11.73 36.56 -35.37
N ALA A 158 -11.32 35.49 -36.07
CA ALA A 158 -11.45 35.37 -37.52
C ALA A 158 -12.92 35.40 -38.01
N LEU A 159 -13.83 34.77 -37.26
CA LEU A 159 -15.28 34.79 -37.53
C LEU A 159 -15.89 36.17 -37.30
N THR A 160 -15.48 36.88 -36.25
CA THR A 160 -15.95 38.26 -36.00
C THR A 160 -15.46 39.27 -37.04
N SER A 161 -14.23 39.12 -37.54
CA SER A 161 -13.72 39.98 -38.62
C SER A 161 -14.39 39.70 -39.98
N ALA A 162 -14.82 38.46 -40.24
CA ALA A 162 -15.51 38.10 -41.48
C ALA A 162 -16.98 38.53 -41.51
N SER A 163 -17.61 38.76 -40.36
CA SER A 163 -19.02 39.18 -40.26
C SER A 163 -19.21 40.71 -40.37
N GLY A 164 -18.13 41.50 -40.38
CA GLY A 164 -18.17 42.97 -40.47
C GLY A 164 -18.22 43.55 -41.88
N GLU A 165 -18.08 42.75 -42.95
CA GLU A 165 -17.93 43.24 -44.34
C GLU A 165 -19.16 43.05 -45.24
N SER A 166 -20.36 42.85 -44.68
CA SER A 166 -21.60 42.82 -45.47
C SER A 166 -22.59 43.87 -44.98
N LYS A 167 -22.25 45.13 -45.23
CA LYS A 167 -23.22 46.23 -45.41
C LYS A 167 -22.58 47.33 -46.25
N ASN A 168 -22.67 47.16 -47.57
CA ASN A 168 -22.93 48.25 -48.50
C ASN A 168 -23.50 47.68 -49.81
#